data_AF-A0A940AF09-F1
#
_entry.id   AF-A0A940AF09-F1
#
_cell.length_a   1.000
_cell.length_b   1.000
_cell.length_c   1.000
_cell.angle_alpha   90.00
_cell.angle_beta   90.00
_cell.angle_gamma   90.00
#
_symmetry.space_group_name_H-M   'P 1'
#
loop_
_entity.id
_entity.type
_entity.pdbx_description
1 polymer ?
#
loop_
_entity_poly.entity_id
_entity_poly.type
_entity_poly.pdbx_seq_one_letter_code
_entity_poly.pdbx_strand_id
1 'polypeptide(L)'
;REPGIYESMLKRTGDLNGSQPIMASGIWTWQRFWTDYEMTYATVRPCINACRKTGTDELIFTLWGDDGGYCEFDSAFAALAWAADYAANTTENEDRTAKVFEAVCGTSYRLQMVCGNLCYSYKGREDETVKILPGPLLWDDPLMGIAWREFPGYKPELAETLLAGYKKIMDLVEPYRDDRSAGHLNFAWNLAHVLVLKLELRKMLEHAYAKHDFNTLETISERYIPDLIDGIDGLLEAFRFQWKRSFKSYGLELMQIRLGGLCERYRELSRVIEELIHGEIDAIPELETELPTRKGIPATYHEIATGGFFI
;
A
#
# COMPACT_ATOMS: atom_id res chain seq x y z
N ARG A 1 -8.79 10.27 -16.33
CA ARG A 1 -8.09 11.51 -16.75
C ARG A 1 -8.48 11.80 -18.19
N GLU A 2 -8.76 13.06 -18.54
CA GLU A 2 -9.11 13.43 -19.92
C GLU A 2 -7.92 13.20 -20.87
N PRO A 3 -8.05 12.34 -21.89
CA PRO A 3 -6.94 12.01 -22.80
C PRO A 3 -6.29 13.22 -23.48
N GLY A 4 -7.05 14.31 -23.68
CA GLY A 4 -6.58 15.52 -24.36
C GLY A 4 -5.57 16.37 -23.58
N ILE A 5 -5.44 16.17 -22.25
CA ILE A 5 -4.55 17.02 -21.45
C ILE A 5 -3.07 16.81 -21.80
N TYR A 6 -2.65 15.56 -22.04
CA TYR A 6 -1.27 15.24 -22.42
C TYR A 6 -0.91 15.84 -23.78
N GLU A 7 -1.79 15.68 -24.78
CA GLU A 7 -1.59 16.22 -26.13
C GLU A 7 -1.49 17.75 -26.11
N SER A 8 -2.36 18.41 -25.33
CA SER A 8 -2.35 19.87 -25.16
C SER A 8 -1.05 20.36 -24.54
N MET A 9 -0.57 19.70 -23.47
CA MET A 9 0.67 20.10 -22.80
C MET A 9 1.90 19.86 -23.66
N LEU A 10 1.99 18.72 -24.36
CA LEU A 10 3.11 18.45 -25.27
C LEU A 10 3.20 19.50 -26.39
N LYS A 11 2.08 19.88 -26.99
CA LYS A 11 2.05 20.95 -28.01
C LYS A 11 2.50 22.30 -27.44
N ARG A 12 1.94 22.71 -26.30
CA ARG A 12 2.30 23.98 -25.65
C ARG A 12 3.78 24.04 -25.27
N THR A 13 4.33 22.96 -24.74
CA THR A 13 5.75 22.89 -24.41
C THR A 13 6.61 22.94 -25.67
N GLY A 14 6.19 22.27 -26.75
CA GLY A 14 6.88 22.35 -28.03
C GLY A 14 6.88 23.77 -28.63
N ASP A 15 5.73 24.43 -28.61
CA ASP A 15 5.57 25.82 -29.08
C ASP A 15 6.43 26.79 -28.26
N LEU A 16 6.56 26.55 -26.95
CA LEU A 16 7.39 27.36 -26.05
C LEU A 16 8.89 27.14 -26.29
N ASN A 17 9.31 25.89 -26.48
CA ASN A 17 10.72 25.52 -26.61
C ASN A 17 11.27 25.74 -28.02
N GLY A 18 10.41 25.78 -29.04
CA GLY A 18 10.83 25.75 -30.44
C GLY A 18 11.43 24.41 -30.87
N SER A 19 11.24 23.35 -30.06
CA SER A 19 11.74 21.99 -30.29
C SER A 19 10.75 20.98 -29.73
N GLN A 20 10.85 19.71 -30.12
CA GLN A 20 10.04 18.68 -29.49
C GLN A 20 10.42 18.50 -28.01
N PRO A 21 9.43 18.34 -27.11
CA PRO A 21 9.69 18.08 -25.69
C PRO A 21 10.01 16.61 -25.43
N ILE A 22 10.72 16.36 -24.34
CA ILE A 22 10.84 15.02 -23.73
C ILE A 22 9.65 14.81 -22.80
N MET A 23 9.02 13.64 -22.85
CA MET A 23 7.92 13.30 -21.96
C MET A 23 8.41 12.48 -20.75
N ALA A 24 7.92 12.81 -19.55
CA ALA A 24 8.13 12.00 -18.35
C ALA A 24 6.78 11.44 -17.88
N SER A 25 6.68 10.11 -17.82
CA SER A 25 5.52 9.38 -17.28
C SER A 25 5.90 8.63 -16.02
N GLY A 26 4.93 8.10 -15.28
CA GLY A 26 5.15 7.54 -13.94
C GLY A 26 4.85 6.05 -13.85
N ILE A 27 5.82 5.25 -13.40
CA ILE A 27 5.56 3.90 -12.87
C ILE A 27 5.36 4.03 -11.37
N TRP A 28 4.13 3.71 -10.94
CA TRP A 28 3.61 4.17 -9.67
C TRP A 28 4.15 3.37 -8.49
N THR A 29 5.21 3.91 -7.89
CA THR A 29 6.03 3.30 -6.82
C THR A 29 6.05 4.14 -5.55
N TRP A 30 5.70 5.42 -5.62
CA TRP A 30 5.68 6.30 -4.46
C TRP A 30 4.42 6.11 -3.62
N GLN A 31 4.59 6.23 -2.29
CA GLN A 31 3.52 5.96 -1.32
C GLN A 31 2.84 4.60 -1.55
N ARG A 32 3.63 3.59 -1.92
CA ARG A 32 3.21 2.20 -2.16
C ARG A 32 4.24 1.26 -1.55
N PHE A 33 3.78 0.11 -1.06
CA PHE A 33 4.66 -1.00 -0.68
C PHE A 33 4.99 -1.92 -1.86
N TRP A 34 4.12 -1.94 -2.86
CA TRP A 34 4.27 -2.70 -4.10
C TRP A 34 3.75 -1.85 -5.26
N THR A 35 4.33 -1.99 -6.44
CA THR A 35 3.96 -1.19 -7.61
C THR A 35 2.45 -1.24 -7.88
N ASP A 36 1.83 -0.06 -8.02
CA ASP A 36 0.41 0.08 -8.35
C ASP A 36 0.25 0.02 -9.87
N TYR A 37 0.10 -1.21 -10.38
CA TYR A 37 0.02 -1.48 -11.81
C TYR A 37 -1.22 -0.83 -12.45
N GLU A 38 -2.37 -0.82 -11.76
CA GLU A 38 -3.58 -0.18 -12.29
C GLU A 38 -3.37 1.32 -12.48
N MET A 39 -2.79 2.02 -11.49
CA MET A 39 -2.48 3.44 -11.63
C MET A 39 -1.43 3.69 -12.72
N THR A 40 -0.42 2.82 -12.81
CA THR A 40 0.58 2.88 -13.87
C THR A 40 -0.09 2.77 -15.25
N TYR A 41 -0.95 1.77 -15.47
CA TYR A 41 -1.64 1.59 -16.75
C TYR A 41 -2.57 2.75 -17.07
N ALA A 42 -3.30 3.25 -16.06
CA ALA A 42 -4.22 4.38 -16.21
C ALA A 42 -3.52 5.70 -16.59
N THR A 43 -2.22 5.85 -16.30
CA THR A 43 -1.46 7.08 -16.53
C THR A 43 -0.48 6.97 -17.69
N VAL A 44 0.23 5.85 -17.81
CA VAL A 44 1.22 5.58 -18.85
C VAL A 44 0.57 5.34 -20.22
N ARG A 45 -0.53 4.59 -20.28
CA ARG A 45 -1.24 4.31 -21.53
C ARG A 45 -1.65 5.59 -22.28
N PRO A 46 -2.41 6.53 -21.67
CA PRO A 46 -2.75 7.78 -22.35
C PRO A 46 -1.53 8.66 -22.65
N CYS A 47 -0.48 8.61 -21.82
CA CYS A 47 0.77 9.31 -22.08
C CYS A 47 1.45 8.83 -23.37
N ILE A 48 1.67 7.51 -23.52
CA ILE A 48 2.28 6.93 -24.72
C ILE A 48 1.43 7.25 -25.97
N ASN A 49 0.11 7.18 -25.85
CA ASN A 49 -0.79 7.52 -26.95
C ASN A 49 -0.70 9.00 -27.36
N ALA A 50 -0.52 9.91 -26.40
CA ALA A 50 -0.31 11.32 -26.70
C ALA A 50 1.05 11.57 -27.38
N CYS A 51 2.13 10.91 -26.92
CA CYS A 51 3.43 10.98 -27.56
C CYS A 51 3.35 10.54 -29.03
N ARG A 52 2.70 9.41 -29.32
CA ARG A 52 2.47 8.93 -30.69
C ARG A 52 1.75 9.93 -31.58
N LYS A 53 0.71 10.59 -31.07
CA LYS A 53 -0.09 11.56 -31.84
C LYS A 53 0.64 12.88 -32.09
N THR A 54 1.47 13.30 -31.15
CA THR A 54 2.21 14.57 -31.22
C THR A 54 3.57 14.41 -31.88
N GLY A 55 4.01 13.18 -32.11
CA GLY A 55 5.30 12.86 -32.70
C GLY A 55 6.46 12.93 -31.71
N THR A 56 6.20 13.04 -30.40
CA THR A 56 7.24 12.96 -29.35
C THR A 56 7.85 11.56 -29.31
N ASP A 57 9.16 11.49 -29.50
CA ASP A 57 9.94 10.27 -29.63
C ASP A 57 10.74 9.89 -28.37
N GLU A 58 10.98 10.84 -27.45
CA GLU A 58 11.65 10.59 -26.17
C GLU A 58 10.67 10.51 -24.99
N LEU A 59 10.69 9.37 -24.28
CA LEU A 59 9.88 9.09 -23.10
C LEU A 59 10.72 8.52 -21.96
N ILE A 60 10.56 9.08 -20.76
CA ILE A 60 11.19 8.63 -19.52
C ILE A 60 10.10 8.07 -18.60
N PHE A 61 10.34 6.90 -18.00
CA PHE A 61 9.51 6.39 -16.91
C PHE A 61 10.16 6.70 -15.57
N THR A 62 9.46 7.50 -14.76
CA THR A 62 9.88 7.92 -13.43
C THR A 62 9.37 6.94 -12.38
N LEU A 63 10.23 6.56 -11.45
CA LEU A 63 9.94 5.67 -10.33
C LEU A 63 10.24 6.45 -9.03
N TRP A 64 9.30 7.28 -8.58
CA TRP A 64 9.49 8.14 -7.41
C TRP A 64 9.44 7.35 -6.10
N GLY A 65 10.08 7.88 -5.05
CA GLY A 65 10.24 7.24 -3.74
C GLY A 65 9.70 8.06 -2.58
N ASP A 66 8.54 8.71 -2.76
CA ASP A 66 8.00 9.65 -1.78
C ASP A 66 7.69 8.97 -0.43
N ASP A 67 7.77 9.77 0.64
CA ASP A 67 7.50 9.36 2.03
C ASP A 67 8.36 8.18 2.52
N GLY A 68 9.64 8.15 2.13
CA GLY A 68 10.64 7.22 2.65
C GLY A 68 10.99 6.04 1.74
N GLY A 69 10.53 6.03 0.48
CA GLY A 69 11.02 5.10 -0.54
C GLY A 69 10.78 3.62 -0.20
N TYR A 70 9.65 3.29 0.41
CA TYR A 70 9.40 1.98 1.01
C TYR A 70 8.76 0.94 0.07
N CYS A 71 8.59 1.25 -1.21
CA CYS A 71 8.15 0.27 -2.19
C CYS A 71 9.19 -0.82 -2.34
N GLU A 72 8.76 -2.06 -2.55
CA GLU A 72 9.62 -3.06 -3.18
C GLU A 72 10.00 -2.53 -4.57
N PHE A 73 11.24 -2.08 -4.73
CA PHE A 73 11.72 -1.46 -5.97
C PHE A 73 11.61 -2.40 -7.17
N ASP A 74 11.95 -3.68 -7.01
CA ASP A 74 11.99 -4.65 -8.11
C ASP A 74 10.58 -5.03 -8.59
N SER A 75 9.52 -4.76 -7.80
CA SER A 75 8.14 -4.96 -8.27
C SER A 75 7.80 -4.07 -9.47
N ALA A 76 8.56 -2.98 -9.66
CA ALA A 76 8.39 -2.07 -10.78
C ALA A 76 8.78 -2.70 -12.12
N PHE A 77 9.56 -3.79 -12.12
CA PHE A 77 10.04 -4.43 -13.35
C PHE A 77 8.90 -4.99 -14.20
N ALA A 78 7.82 -5.50 -13.59
CA ALA A 78 6.64 -5.93 -14.33
C ALA A 78 5.96 -4.75 -15.04
N ALA A 79 5.85 -3.60 -14.37
CA ALA A 79 5.30 -2.38 -14.97
C ALA A 79 6.21 -1.83 -16.08
N LEU A 80 7.53 -1.90 -15.92
CA LEU A 80 8.50 -1.51 -16.95
C LEU A 80 8.40 -2.43 -18.18
N ALA A 81 8.28 -3.74 -17.98
CA ALA A 81 8.09 -4.71 -19.06
C ALA A 81 6.82 -4.40 -19.85
N TRP A 82 5.70 -4.14 -19.16
CA TRP A 82 4.45 -3.73 -19.80
C TRP A 82 4.59 -2.39 -20.53
N ALA A 83 5.23 -1.39 -19.91
CA ALA A 83 5.35 -0.06 -20.50
C ALA A 83 6.25 -0.07 -21.76
N ALA A 84 7.33 -0.85 -21.74
CA ALA A 84 8.20 -1.07 -22.89
C ALA A 84 7.45 -1.81 -24.01
N ASP A 85 6.72 -2.88 -23.68
CA ASP A 85 5.88 -3.61 -24.63
C ASP A 85 4.84 -2.69 -25.28
N TYR A 86 4.14 -1.89 -24.47
CA TYR A 86 3.13 -0.96 -24.94
C TYR A 86 3.71 0.23 -25.69
N ALA A 87 4.94 0.66 -25.43
CA ALA A 87 5.61 1.68 -26.23
C ALA A 87 5.98 1.15 -27.63
N ALA A 88 6.46 -0.09 -27.71
CA ALA A 88 6.86 -0.74 -28.96
C ALA A 88 5.67 -1.24 -29.81
N ASN A 89 4.52 -1.50 -29.20
CA ASN A 89 3.35 -2.08 -29.87
C ASN A 89 2.11 -1.20 -29.73
N THR A 90 1.21 -1.24 -30.71
CA THR A 90 -0.04 -0.47 -30.68
C THR A 90 -1.17 -1.15 -29.91
N THR A 91 -1.03 -2.45 -29.62
CA THR A 91 -2.01 -3.27 -28.89
C THR A 91 -1.37 -3.96 -27.71
N GLU A 92 -2.09 -3.95 -26.58
CA GLU A 92 -1.67 -4.64 -25.36
C GLU A 92 -1.76 -6.15 -25.53
N ASN A 93 -0.78 -6.85 -25.00
CA ASN A 93 -0.77 -8.30 -24.96
C ASN A 93 -0.07 -8.78 -23.68
N GLU A 94 -0.87 -9.24 -22.71
CA GLU A 94 -0.36 -9.72 -21.43
C GLU A 94 0.56 -10.93 -21.60
N ASP A 95 0.22 -11.89 -22.46
CA ASP A 95 1.04 -13.10 -22.66
C ASP A 95 2.42 -12.77 -23.25
N ARG A 96 2.49 -11.79 -24.15
CA ARG A 96 3.75 -11.30 -24.71
C ARG A 96 4.60 -10.64 -23.62
N THR A 97 3.97 -9.75 -22.83
CA THR A 97 4.64 -9.09 -21.70
C THR A 97 5.14 -10.10 -20.67
N ALA A 98 4.30 -11.07 -20.31
CA ALA A 98 4.62 -12.11 -19.34
C ALA A 98 5.81 -12.96 -19.80
N LYS A 99 5.84 -13.40 -21.07
CA LYS A 99 6.97 -14.16 -21.62
C LYS A 99 8.28 -13.40 -21.57
N VAL A 100 8.28 -12.11 -21.93
CA VAL A 100 9.48 -11.26 -21.87
C VAL A 100 9.92 -11.07 -20.42
N PHE A 101 8.99 -10.74 -19.53
CA PHE A 101 9.28 -10.57 -18.11
C PHE A 101 9.85 -11.84 -17.49
N GLU A 102 9.22 -13.00 -17.70
CA GLU A 102 9.67 -14.29 -17.17
C GLU A 102 11.05 -14.67 -17.70
N ALA A 103 11.35 -14.40 -18.98
CA ALA A 103 12.67 -14.66 -19.56
C ALA A 103 13.78 -13.77 -18.98
N VAL A 104 13.46 -12.52 -18.60
CA VAL A 104 14.44 -11.56 -18.06
C VAL A 104 14.59 -11.69 -16.54
N CYS A 105 13.47 -11.84 -15.83
CA CYS A 105 13.40 -11.75 -14.38
C CYS A 105 13.36 -13.11 -13.68
N GLY A 106 13.10 -14.20 -14.41
CA GLY A 106 13.09 -15.56 -13.83
C GLY A 106 11.94 -15.85 -12.86
N THR A 107 10.92 -15.00 -12.80
CA THR A 107 9.72 -15.16 -11.96
C THR A 107 8.44 -14.84 -12.74
N SER A 108 7.28 -15.24 -12.20
CA SER A 108 5.98 -15.07 -12.83
C SER A 108 5.54 -13.61 -12.85
N TYR A 109 5.25 -13.09 -14.03
CA TYR A 109 4.65 -11.76 -14.22
C TYR A 109 3.31 -11.64 -13.47
N ARG A 110 2.50 -12.69 -13.49
CA ARG A 110 1.16 -12.68 -12.90
C ARG A 110 1.20 -12.67 -11.37
N LEU A 111 2.20 -13.28 -10.75
CA LEU A 111 2.39 -13.17 -9.29
C LEU A 111 2.73 -11.75 -8.87
N GLN A 112 3.47 -11.00 -9.69
CA GLN A 112 3.72 -9.57 -9.45
C GLN A 112 2.39 -8.80 -9.43
N MET A 113 1.54 -9.04 -10.42
CA MET A 113 0.21 -8.44 -10.51
C MET A 113 -0.69 -8.81 -9.32
N VAL A 114 -0.62 -10.05 -8.83
CA VAL A 114 -1.32 -10.49 -7.62
C VAL A 114 -0.88 -9.67 -6.41
N CYS A 115 0.43 -9.48 -6.21
CA CYS A 115 0.96 -8.67 -5.11
C CYS A 115 0.57 -7.18 -5.25
N GLY A 116 0.44 -6.67 -6.49
CA GLY A 116 -0.07 -5.31 -6.74
C GLY A 116 -1.49 -5.07 -6.21
N ASN A 117 -2.28 -6.12 -6.00
CA ASN A 117 -3.62 -6.01 -5.41
C ASN A 117 -3.61 -5.75 -3.89
N LEU A 118 -2.43 -5.65 -3.25
CA LEU A 118 -2.29 -5.05 -1.92
C LEU A 118 -2.92 -3.64 -1.88
N CYS A 119 -2.90 -2.93 -3.01
CA CYS A 119 -3.71 -1.74 -3.23
C CYS A 119 -5.11 -2.13 -3.72
N TYR A 120 -6.09 -2.17 -2.81
CA TYR A 120 -7.47 -2.49 -3.17
C TYR A 120 -8.13 -1.35 -3.94
N SER A 121 -8.81 -1.68 -5.03
CA SER A 121 -9.43 -0.68 -5.91
C SER A 121 -10.85 -1.11 -6.28
N TYR A 122 -11.76 -0.14 -6.30
CA TYR A 122 -13.15 -0.38 -6.67
C TYR A 122 -13.80 0.85 -7.31
N LYS A 123 -14.97 0.66 -7.92
CA LYS A 123 -15.78 1.75 -8.47
C LYS A 123 -16.71 2.33 -7.42
N GLY A 124 -16.46 3.59 -7.05
CA GLY A 124 -17.23 4.38 -6.11
C GLY A 124 -18.48 4.97 -6.74
N ARG A 125 -18.93 6.11 -6.22
CA ARG A 125 -20.07 6.84 -6.81
C ARG A 125 -19.60 7.51 -8.11
N GLU A 126 -20.51 7.65 -9.07
CA GLU A 126 -20.21 8.32 -10.36
C GLU A 126 -19.02 7.71 -11.12
N ASP A 127 -18.84 6.38 -10.99
CA ASP A 127 -17.77 5.60 -11.63
C ASP A 127 -16.32 6.03 -11.28
N GLU A 128 -16.16 6.80 -10.20
CA GLU A 128 -14.85 7.17 -9.68
C GLU A 128 -14.07 5.92 -9.25
N THR A 129 -12.78 5.85 -9.59
CA THR A 129 -11.91 4.79 -9.06
C THR A 129 -11.46 5.20 -7.66
N VAL A 130 -11.93 4.47 -6.66
CA VAL A 130 -11.46 4.59 -5.27
C VAL A 130 -10.33 3.59 -5.04
N LYS A 131 -9.25 4.04 -4.41
CA LYS A 131 -8.13 3.18 -4.01
C LYS A 131 -7.93 3.23 -2.50
N ILE A 132 -7.82 2.06 -1.88
CA ILE A 132 -7.46 1.89 -0.48
C ILE A 132 -6.02 1.37 -0.43
N LEU A 133 -5.15 2.17 0.17
CA LEU A 133 -3.72 1.93 0.18
C LEU A 133 -3.31 1.14 1.43
N PRO A 134 -2.34 0.21 1.33
CA PRO A 134 -1.84 -0.53 2.48
C PRO A 134 -1.07 0.35 3.48
N GLY A 135 -0.45 1.45 3.03
CA GLY A 135 0.30 2.41 3.86
C GLY A 135 -0.50 2.92 5.06
N PRO A 136 -1.61 3.64 4.81
CA PRO A 136 -2.46 4.14 5.89
C PRO A 136 -3.00 3.07 6.81
N LEU A 137 -3.32 1.87 6.30
CA LEU A 137 -3.75 0.77 7.17
C LEU A 137 -2.62 0.27 8.07
N LEU A 138 -1.38 0.20 7.57
CA LEU A 138 -0.24 -0.24 8.35
C LEU A 138 0.10 0.78 9.44
N TRP A 139 0.12 2.06 9.09
CA TRP A 139 0.49 3.16 9.99
C TRP A 139 -0.59 3.51 11.00
N ASP A 140 -1.82 3.05 10.81
CA ASP A 140 -2.94 3.40 11.68
C ASP A 140 -2.67 2.97 13.13
N ASP A 141 -2.77 3.93 14.04
CA ASP A 141 -2.55 3.70 15.46
C ASP A 141 -3.68 2.82 16.03
N PRO A 142 -3.37 1.79 16.84
CA PRO A 142 -4.38 0.86 17.34
C PRO A 142 -5.45 1.49 18.23
N LEU A 143 -5.11 2.52 19.02
CA LEU A 143 -6.04 3.23 19.88
C LEU A 143 -6.83 4.25 19.06
N MET A 144 -6.15 5.08 18.28
CA MET A 144 -6.79 6.18 17.54
C MET A 144 -7.67 5.68 16.38
N GLY A 145 -7.19 4.72 15.59
CA GLY A 145 -7.92 4.14 14.45
C GLY A 145 -8.38 5.18 13.41
N ILE A 146 -7.49 6.10 13.02
CA ILE A 146 -7.79 7.20 12.10
C ILE A 146 -8.25 6.67 10.74
N ALA A 147 -7.50 5.73 10.14
CA ALA A 147 -7.87 5.15 8.86
C ALA A 147 -9.10 4.24 8.99
N TRP A 148 -9.16 3.43 10.06
CA TRP A 148 -10.28 2.54 10.35
C TRP A 148 -11.62 3.27 10.37
N ARG A 149 -11.70 4.41 11.07
CA ARG A 149 -12.94 5.20 11.19
C ARG A 149 -13.47 5.72 9.86
N GLU A 150 -12.63 5.87 8.85
CA GLU A 150 -13.04 6.35 7.53
C GLU A 150 -13.72 5.25 6.69
N PHE A 151 -13.53 3.97 7.02
CA PHE A 151 -14.00 2.85 6.22
C PHE A 151 -15.51 2.88 5.93
N PRO A 152 -16.41 3.12 6.92
CA PRO A 152 -17.84 3.24 6.66
C PRO A 152 -18.21 4.37 5.68
N GLY A 153 -17.39 5.43 5.61
CA GLY A 153 -17.57 6.51 4.64
C GLY A 153 -17.33 6.07 3.19
N TYR A 154 -16.49 5.06 2.99
CA TYR A 154 -16.22 4.43 1.70
C TYR A 154 -17.26 3.36 1.37
N LYS A 155 -17.29 2.27 2.16
CA LYS A 155 -18.25 1.16 2.07
C LYS A 155 -18.42 0.51 3.44
N PRO A 156 -19.66 0.16 3.86
CA PRO A 156 -19.90 -0.52 5.13
C PRO A 156 -19.09 -1.81 5.31
N GLU A 157 -18.94 -2.59 4.25
CA GLU A 157 -18.26 -3.89 4.23
C GLU A 157 -16.78 -3.81 3.82
N LEU A 158 -16.18 -2.61 3.87
CA LEU A 158 -14.81 -2.42 3.38
C LEU A 158 -13.80 -3.26 4.16
N ALA A 159 -13.90 -3.32 5.49
CA ALA A 159 -12.99 -4.09 6.32
C ALA A 159 -13.01 -5.59 5.95
N GLU A 160 -14.20 -6.18 5.79
CA GLU A 160 -14.38 -7.57 5.38
C GLU A 160 -13.83 -7.83 3.99
N THR A 161 -14.05 -6.88 3.07
CA THR A 161 -13.56 -6.98 1.69
C THR A 161 -12.03 -6.97 1.64
N LEU A 162 -11.40 -6.06 2.40
CA LEU A 162 -9.94 -5.98 2.50
C LEU A 162 -9.36 -7.24 3.14
N LEU A 163 -9.96 -7.70 4.24
CA LEU A 163 -9.55 -8.92 4.94
C LEU A 163 -9.56 -10.14 3.99
N ALA A 164 -10.65 -10.34 3.25
CA ALA A 164 -10.75 -11.43 2.28
C ALA A 164 -9.74 -11.27 1.13
N GLY A 165 -9.53 -10.04 0.66
CA GLY A 165 -8.55 -9.73 -0.38
C GLY A 165 -7.12 -10.06 0.05
N TYR A 166 -6.71 -9.63 1.24
CA TYR A 166 -5.37 -9.90 1.77
C TYR A 166 -5.14 -11.39 2.03
N LYS A 167 -6.11 -12.11 2.61
CA LYS A 167 -6.03 -13.57 2.77
C LYS A 167 -5.87 -14.29 1.42
N LYS A 168 -6.63 -13.89 0.40
CA LYS A 168 -6.48 -14.44 -0.95
C LYS A 168 -5.09 -14.17 -1.54
N ILE A 169 -4.52 -12.98 -1.33
CA ILE A 169 -3.15 -12.67 -1.76
C ILE A 169 -2.16 -13.59 -1.04
N MET A 170 -2.29 -13.75 0.29
CA MET A 170 -1.45 -14.66 1.07
C MET A 170 -1.50 -16.09 0.54
N ASP A 171 -2.69 -16.64 0.32
CA ASP A 171 -2.87 -18.01 -0.19
C ASP A 171 -2.21 -18.22 -1.56
N LEU A 172 -2.31 -17.24 -2.46
CA LEU A 172 -1.71 -17.30 -3.79
C LEU A 172 -0.18 -17.16 -3.76
N VAL A 173 0.35 -16.43 -2.78
CA VAL A 173 1.79 -16.14 -2.65
C VAL A 173 2.52 -17.17 -1.78
N GLU A 174 1.84 -17.83 -0.85
CA GLU A 174 2.41 -18.81 0.11
C GLU A 174 3.39 -19.81 -0.54
N PRO A 175 3.08 -20.46 -1.68
CA PRO A 175 3.97 -21.46 -2.28
C PRO A 175 5.26 -20.87 -2.86
N TYR A 176 5.33 -19.54 -3.00
CA TYR A 176 6.39 -18.82 -3.71
C TYR A 176 7.11 -17.81 -2.82
N ARG A 177 6.97 -17.91 -1.49
CA ARG A 177 7.57 -16.95 -0.55
C ARG A 177 9.09 -16.83 -0.69
N ASP A 178 9.77 -17.89 -1.08
CA ASP A 178 11.23 -17.88 -1.28
C ASP A 178 11.67 -17.17 -2.57
N ASP A 179 10.73 -16.82 -3.46
CA ASP A 179 11.04 -16.10 -4.69
C ASP A 179 11.40 -14.63 -4.42
N ARG A 180 12.57 -14.25 -4.95
CA ARG A 180 13.21 -12.93 -4.79
C ARG A 180 13.68 -12.37 -6.13
N SER A 181 13.30 -13.00 -7.25
CA SER A 181 13.95 -12.81 -8.55
C SER A 181 13.59 -11.46 -9.20
N ALA A 182 12.36 -11.00 -9.00
CA ALA A 182 11.94 -9.62 -9.25
C ALA A 182 10.78 -9.32 -8.32
N GLY A 183 11.05 -8.58 -7.24
CA GLY A 183 10.13 -8.47 -6.11
C GLY A 183 10.41 -9.54 -5.05
N HIS A 184 10.52 -9.15 -3.78
CA HIS A 184 10.58 -10.09 -2.66
C HIS A 184 9.17 -10.56 -2.28
N LEU A 185 8.75 -11.76 -2.73
CA LEU A 185 7.36 -12.20 -2.52
C LEU A 185 7.02 -12.41 -1.04
N ASN A 186 7.99 -12.85 -0.22
CA ASN A 186 7.80 -12.91 1.24
C ASN A 186 7.49 -11.53 1.86
N PHE A 187 7.98 -10.42 1.29
CA PHE A 187 7.65 -9.09 1.78
C PHE A 187 6.16 -8.77 1.55
N ALA A 188 5.65 -9.03 0.35
CA ALA A 188 4.23 -8.86 0.04
C ALA A 188 3.34 -9.73 0.94
N TRP A 189 3.75 -10.97 1.19
CA TRP A 189 3.05 -11.88 2.11
C TRP A 189 3.02 -11.36 3.54
N ASN A 190 4.19 -10.97 4.10
CA ASN A 190 4.26 -10.46 5.48
C ASN A 190 3.46 -9.16 5.64
N LEU A 191 3.45 -8.30 4.62
CA LEU A 191 2.63 -7.10 4.65
C LEU A 191 1.13 -7.46 4.70
N ALA A 192 0.67 -8.35 3.82
CA ALA A 192 -0.72 -8.82 3.85
C ALA A 192 -1.08 -9.46 5.21
N HIS A 193 -0.18 -10.28 5.77
CA HIS A 193 -0.35 -10.91 7.07
C HIS A 193 -0.55 -9.89 8.20
N VAL A 194 0.33 -8.88 8.29
CA VAL A 194 0.18 -7.81 9.29
C VAL A 194 -1.14 -7.06 9.07
N LEU A 195 -1.51 -6.72 7.84
CA LEU A 195 -2.77 -6.03 7.56
C LEU A 195 -4.00 -6.88 7.94
N VAL A 196 -3.97 -8.19 7.73
CA VAL A 196 -5.00 -9.14 8.21
C VAL A 196 -5.12 -9.09 9.72
N LEU A 197 -4.00 -9.25 10.44
CA LEU A 197 -3.98 -9.23 11.89
C LEU A 197 -4.49 -7.90 12.45
N LYS A 198 -4.11 -6.76 11.84
CA LYS A 198 -4.59 -5.43 12.24
C LYS A 198 -6.10 -5.28 12.08
N LEU A 199 -6.66 -5.70 10.95
CA LEU A 199 -8.11 -5.61 10.69
C LEU A 199 -8.90 -6.51 11.65
N GLU A 200 -8.41 -7.71 11.90
CA GLU A 200 -9.04 -8.65 12.85
C GLU A 200 -8.96 -8.14 14.29
N LEU A 201 -7.80 -7.66 14.74
CA LEU A 201 -7.64 -7.05 16.06
C LEU A 201 -8.62 -5.89 16.25
N ARG A 202 -8.74 -5.00 15.27
CA ARG A 202 -9.60 -3.82 15.42
C ARG A 202 -11.08 -4.20 15.57
N LYS A 203 -11.54 -5.19 14.80
CA LYS A 203 -12.91 -5.73 14.94
C LYS A 203 -13.13 -6.38 16.30
N MET A 204 -12.18 -7.19 16.75
CA MET A 204 -12.25 -7.86 18.06
C MET A 204 -12.26 -6.84 19.20
N LEU A 205 -11.39 -5.84 19.14
CA LEU A 205 -11.26 -4.78 20.14
C LEU A 205 -12.56 -3.98 20.29
N GLU A 206 -13.11 -3.45 19.18
CA GLU A 206 -14.35 -2.66 19.23
C GLU A 206 -15.53 -3.50 19.73
N HIS A 207 -15.62 -4.77 19.32
CA HIS A 207 -16.68 -5.66 19.79
C HIS A 207 -16.56 -5.98 21.28
N ALA A 208 -15.36 -6.35 21.74
CA ALA A 208 -15.12 -6.73 23.13
C ALA A 208 -15.29 -5.54 24.08
N TYR A 209 -14.77 -4.36 23.70
CA TYR A 209 -14.94 -3.13 24.46
C TYR A 209 -16.42 -2.75 24.60
N ALA A 210 -17.17 -2.71 23.49
CA ALA A 210 -18.59 -2.36 23.51
C ALA A 210 -19.49 -3.35 24.30
N LYS A 211 -19.00 -4.57 24.55
CA LYS A 211 -19.71 -5.61 25.31
C LYS A 211 -19.20 -5.80 26.72
N HIS A 212 -18.17 -5.06 27.13
CA HIS A 212 -17.43 -5.30 28.37
C HIS A 212 -16.98 -6.78 28.49
N ASP A 213 -16.57 -7.37 27.37
CA ASP A 213 -16.06 -8.74 27.32
C ASP A 213 -14.58 -8.76 27.71
N PHE A 214 -14.33 -8.73 29.02
CA PHE A 214 -12.98 -8.69 29.58
C PHE A 214 -12.15 -9.94 29.26
N ASN A 215 -12.77 -11.10 29.02
CA ASN A 215 -12.05 -12.32 28.62
C ASN A 215 -11.46 -12.16 27.21
N THR A 216 -12.23 -11.59 26.28
CA THR A 216 -11.73 -11.31 24.93
C THR A 216 -10.69 -10.20 24.96
N LEU A 217 -10.86 -9.15 25.77
CA LEU A 217 -9.86 -8.10 25.96
C LEU A 217 -8.54 -8.65 26.51
N GLU A 218 -8.58 -9.51 27.52
CA GLU A 218 -7.41 -10.22 28.05
C GLU A 218 -6.73 -11.05 26.94
N THR A 219 -7.50 -11.79 26.14
CA THR A 219 -6.97 -12.56 25.00
C THR A 219 -6.29 -11.66 23.95
N ILE A 220 -6.84 -10.47 23.70
CA ILE A 220 -6.22 -9.49 22.80
C ILE A 220 -4.86 -9.06 23.36
N SER A 221 -4.79 -8.70 24.64
CA SER A 221 -3.55 -8.25 25.30
C SER A 221 -2.49 -9.36 25.34
N GLU A 222 -2.85 -10.54 25.86
CA GLU A 222 -1.88 -11.58 26.19
C GLU A 222 -1.42 -12.42 25.01
N ARG A 223 -2.20 -12.48 23.91
CA ARG A 223 -1.92 -13.37 22.77
C ARG A 223 -1.89 -12.63 21.46
N TYR A 224 -2.97 -11.92 21.14
CA TYR A 224 -3.13 -11.37 19.80
C TYR A 224 -2.14 -10.23 19.51
N ILE A 225 -1.89 -9.35 20.48
CA ILE A 225 -0.92 -8.26 20.36
C ILE A 225 0.51 -8.79 20.19
N PRO A 226 0.98 -9.76 21.01
CA PRO A 226 2.26 -10.43 20.78
C PRO A 226 2.40 -11.02 19.37
N ASP A 227 1.41 -11.78 18.89
CA ASP A 227 1.44 -12.37 17.54
C ASP A 227 1.51 -11.30 16.43
N LEU A 228 0.83 -10.17 16.62
CA LEU A 228 0.89 -9.04 15.70
C LEU A 228 2.26 -8.34 15.72
N ILE A 229 2.89 -8.18 16.89
CA ILE A 229 4.25 -7.64 17.01
C ILE A 229 5.24 -8.57 16.30
N ASP A 230 5.13 -9.89 16.49
CA ASP A 230 5.96 -10.87 15.77
C ASP A 230 5.76 -10.79 14.25
N GLY A 231 4.51 -10.57 13.80
CA GLY A 231 4.19 -10.30 12.40
C GLY A 231 4.86 -9.04 11.86
N ILE A 232 4.88 -7.95 12.65
CA ILE A 232 5.56 -6.70 12.29
C ILE A 232 7.08 -6.90 12.22
N ASP A 233 7.67 -7.66 13.14
CA ASP A 233 9.09 -7.99 13.11
C ASP A 233 9.45 -8.83 11.86
N GLY A 234 8.60 -9.79 11.48
CA GLY A 234 8.73 -10.55 10.23
C GLY A 234 8.66 -9.66 8.98
N LEU A 235 7.76 -8.67 8.96
CA LEU A 235 7.69 -7.66 7.91
C LEU A 235 8.96 -6.79 7.86
N LEU A 236 9.48 -6.35 9.01
CA LEU A 236 10.71 -5.55 9.09
C LEU A 236 11.92 -6.33 8.58
N GLU A 237 12.05 -7.61 8.90
CA GLU A 237 13.14 -8.45 8.38
C GLU A 237 13.04 -8.61 6.85
N ALA A 238 11.83 -8.83 6.32
CA ALA A 238 11.61 -8.89 4.88
C ALA A 238 11.91 -7.56 4.18
N PHE A 239 11.54 -6.43 4.80
CA PHE A 239 11.85 -5.09 4.33
C PHE A 239 13.37 -4.83 4.34
N ARG A 240 14.05 -5.21 5.43
CA ARG A 240 15.49 -5.05 5.57
C ARG A 240 16.24 -5.83 4.50
N PHE A 241 15.75 -7.01 4.14
CA PHE A 241 16.32 -7.79 3.04
C PHE A 241 16.23 -7.04 1.70
N GLN A 242 15.04 -6.56 1.30
CA GLN A 242 14.89 -5.83 0.04
C GLN A 242 15.69 -4.51 0.06
N TRP A 243 15.75 -3.83 1.21
CA TRP A 243 16.47 -2.56 1.32
C TRP A 243 17.95 -2.76 1.06
N LYS A 244 18.56 -3.77 1.69
CA LYS A 244 19.99 -4.07 1.51
C LYS A 244 20.34 -4.59 0.11
N ARG A 245 19.35 -5.12 -0.61
CA ARG A 245 19.52 -5.54 -2.01
C ARG A 245 19.57 -4.33 -2.94
N SER A 246 18.68 -3.36 -2.76
CA SER A 246 18.44 -2.29 -3.74
C SER A 246 19.02 -0.91 -3.34
N PHE A 247 19.33 -0.69 -2.05
CA PHE A 247 19.73 0.63 -1.52
C PHE A 247 20.98 0.56 -0.62
N LYS A 248 21.58 1.73 -0.36
CA LYS A 248 22.61 1.90 0.68
C LYS A 248 22.00 1.82 2.07
N SER A 249 22.83 1.70 3.11
CA SER A 249 22.35 1.55 4.50
C SER A 249 21.48 2.72 4.99
N TYR A 250 21.79 3.95 4.59
CA TYR A 250 21.04 5.15 4.98
C TYR A 250 19.62 5.12 4.40
N GLY A 251 18.63 5.48 5.22
CA GLY A 251 17.19 5.43 4.92
C GLY A 251 16.48 4.20 5.49
N LEU A 252 17.20 3.11 5.79
CA LEU A 252 16.63 1.93 6.45
C LEU A 252 16.11 2.28 7.86
N GLU A 253 16.81 3.18 8.55
CA GLU A 253 16.44 3.63 9.90
C GLU A 253 15.03 4.23 9.93
N LEU A 254 14.55 4.83 8.83
CA LEU A 254 13.20 5.38 8.76
C LEU A 254 12.15 4.29 8.95
N MET A 255 12.29 3.15 8.26
CA MET A 255 11.34 2.04 8.41
C MET A 255 11.47 1.38 9.78
N GLN A 256 12.69 1.27 10.31
CA GLN A 256 12.93 0.74 11.66
C GLN A 256 12.28 1.62 12.74
N ILE A 257 12.37 2.95 12.60
CA ILE A 257 11.69 3.90 13.49
C ILE A 257 10.17 3.77 13.38
N ARG A 258 9.64 3.73 12.15
CA ARG A 258 8.18 3.63 11.92
C ARG A 258 7.58 2.35 12.48
N LEU A 259 8.17 1.19 12.16
CA LEU A 259 7.69 -0.10 12.64
C LEU A 259 7.99 -0.32 14.12
N GLY A 260 9.14 0.15 14.63
CA GLY A 260 9.46 0.10 16.05
C GLY A 260 8.50 0.95 16.89
N GLY A 261 8.15 2.15 16.41
CA GLY A 261 7.12 2.99 17.02
C GLY A 261 5.75 2.32 16.96
N LEU A 262 5.38 1.71 15.83
CA LEU A 262 4.13 0.96 15.71
C LEU A 262 4.03 -0.19 16.72
N CYS A 263 5.10 -0.97 16.91
CA CYS A 263 5.15 -2.02 17.94
C CYS A 263 4.93 -1.44 19.34
N GLU A 264 5.52 -0.29 19.66
CA GLU A 264 5.30 0.35 20.96
C GLU A 264 3.85 0.81 21.15
N ARG A 265 3.18 1.27 20.10
CA ARG A 265 1.75 1.62 20.17
C ARG A 265 0.86 0.40 20.41
N TYR A 266 1.24 -0.78 19.93
CA TYR A 266 0.56 -2.02 20.28
C TYR A 266 0.82 -2.46 21.73
N ARG A 267 2.04 -2.28 22.24
CA ARG A 267 2.31 -2.49 23.67
C ARG A 267 1.50 -1.53 24.54
N GLU A 268 1.33 -0.30 24.09
CA GLU A 268 0.46 0.65 24.80
C GLU A 268 -1.00 0.20 24.82
N LEU A 269 -1.54 -0.27 23.69
CA LEU A 269 -2.89 -0.83 23.68
C LEU A 269 -3.03 -1.96 24.72
N SER A 270 -2.03 -2.84 24.83
CA SER A 270 -2.00 -3.92 25.83
C SER A 270 -2.04 -3.37 27.27
N ARG A 271 -1.21 -2.37 27.60
CA ARG A 271 -1.24 -1.70 28.91
C ARG A 271 -2.60 -1.09 29.23
N VAL A 272 -3.16 -0.33 28.30
CA VAL A 272 -4.47 0.33 28.47
C VAL A 272 -5.61 -0.68 28.66
N ILE A 273 -5.55 -1.81 27.94
CA ILE A 273 -6.51 -2.92 28.15
C ILE A 273 -6.36 -3.51 29.57
N GLU A 274 -5.14 -3.72 30.05
CA GLU A 274 -4.88 -4.25 31.38
C GLU A 274 -5.33 -3.29 32.49
N GLU A 275 -5.06 -2.00 32.34
CA GLU A 275 -5.55 -0.94 33.24
C GLU A 275 -7.09 -0.96 33.34
N LEU A 276 -7.78 -1.13 32.20
CA LEU A 276 -9.24 -1.26 32.16
C LEU A 276 -9.73 -2.53 32.86
N ILE A 277 -9.09 -3.68 32.62
CA ILE A 277 -9.46 -4.97 33.24
C ILE A 277 -9.29 -4.93 34.76
N HIS A 278 -8.23 -4.27 35.25
CA HIS A 278 -7.95 -4.13 36.68
C HIS A 278 -8.77 -3.01 37.36
N GLY A 279 -9.52 -2.21 36.59
CA GLY A 279 -10.31 -1.10 37.12
C GLY A 279 -9.47 0.11 37.54
N GLU A 280 -8.28 0.27 36.97
CA GLU A 280 -7.44 1.46 37.14
C GLU A 280 -7.96 2.64 36.32
N ILE A 281 -8.61 2.34 35.19
CA ILE A 281 -9.37 3.27 34.36
C ILE A 281 -10.79 2.74 34.14
N ASP A 282 -11.75 3.65 34.00
CA ASP A 282 -13.16 3.29 33.77
C ASP A 282 -13.51 3.12 32.28
N ALA A 283 -12.68 3.69 31.39
CA ALA A 283 -12.94 3.78 29.96
C ALA A 283 -11.64 4.01 29.17
N ILE A 284 -11.67 3.68 27.87
CA ILE A 284 -10.62 4.00 26.89
C ILE A 284 -11.12 5.16 26.02
N PRO A 285 -10.71 6.43 26.30
CA PRO A 285 -11.29 7.61 25.65
C PRO A 285 -11.22 7.59 24.13
N GLU A 286 -10.14 7.03 23.57
CA GLU A 286 -9.95 6.90 22.13
C GLU A 286 -11.05 6.03 21.50
N LEU A 287 -11.48 4.95 22.17
CA LEU A 287 -12.54 4.07 21.65
C LEU A 287 -13.94 4.67 21.79
N GLU A 288 -14.14 5.62 22.72
CA GLU A 288 -15.42 6.31 22.92
C GLU A 288 -15.57 7.57 22.06
N THR A 289 -14.48 8.04 21.47
CA THR A 289 -14.50 9.25 20.64
C THR A 289 -15.29 9.02 19.36
N GLU A 290 -16.42 9.72 19.19
CA GLU A 290 -17.19 9.72 17.95
C GLU A 290 -16.74 10.87 17.02
N LEU A 291 -16.27 10.53 15.82
CA LEU A 291 -15.89 11.51 14.79
C LEU A 291 -16.64 11.20 13.49
N PRO A 292 -17.12 12.23 12.76
CA PRO A 292 -17.75 12.02 11.46
C PRO A 292 -16.71 11.57 10.43
N THR A 293 -17.09 10.60 9.58
CA THR A 293 -16.27 10.17 8.44
C THR A 293 -16.12 11.29 7.42
N ARG A 294 -14.91 11.57 6.95
CA ARG A 294 -14.63 12.62 5.96
C ARG A 294 -14.39 12.11 4.54
N LYS A 295 -14.36 10.79 4.34
CA LYS A 295 -14.02 10.09 3.09
C LYS A 295 -12.64 10.48 2.55
N GLY A 296 -11.69 10.64 3.47
CA GLY A 296 -10.32 10.99 3.13
C GLY A 296 -9.38 10.33 4.12
N ILE A 297 -8.81 9.18 3.74
CA ILE A 297 -7.71 8.56 4.49
C ILE A 297 -6.42 9.29 4.11
N PRO A 298 -5.73 9.96 5.06
CA PRO A 298 -4.43 10.56 4.79
C PRO A 298 -3.43 9.55 4.23
N ALA A 299 -2.54 9.99 3.35
CA ALA A 299 -1.66 9.07 2.61
C ALA A 299 -0.26 8.95 3.23
N THR A 300 0.15 9.89 4.08
CA THR A 300 1.50 9.94 4.64
C THR A 300 1.58 9.34 6.04
N TYR A 301 2.75 8.83 6.40
CA TYR A 301 3.00 8.30 7.74
C TYR A 301 2.66 9.30 8.86
N HIS A 302 3.08 10.55 8.72
CA HIS A 302 2.93 11.57 9.77
C HIS A 302 1.48 12.00 10.03
N GLU A 303 0.60 11.86 9.03
CA GLU A 303 -0.82 12.19 9.16
C GLU A 303 -1.65 11.03 9.74
N ILE A 304 -1.13 9.81 9.74
CA ILE A 304 -1.83 8.60 10.15
C ILE A 304 -1.34 8.06 11.50
N ALA A 305 -0.03 8.09 11.75
CA ALA A 305 0.56 7.46 12.92
C ALA A 305 0.23 8.18 14.24
N THR A 306 -0.31 9.41 14.18
CA THR A 306 -0.69 10.20 15.35
C THR A 306 -1.70 11.28 14.97
N GLY A 307 -2.63 11.59 15.90
CA GLY A 307 -3.49 12.77 15.81
C GLY A 307 -2.83 14.07 16.26
N GLY A 308 -1.52 14.07 16.59
CA GLY A 308 -0.78 15.24 17.03
C GLY A 308 -0.75 16.41 16.02
N PHE A 309 -1.14 16.19 14.76
CA PHE A 309 -1.36 17.26 13.79
C PHE A 309 -2.60 18.13 14.06
N PHE A 310 -3.49 17.68 14.95
CA PHE A 310 -4.71 18.41 15.35
C PHE A 310 -4.60 19.06 16.73
N ILE A 311 -3.45 18.94 17.41
CA ILE A 311 -3.16 19.54 18.72
C ILE A 311 -2.35 20.82 18.54
#